data_AF-A0A9D3VPU4-F1
#
_entry.id   AF-A0A9D3VPU4-F1
#
_cell.length_a   1.000
_cell.length_b   1.000
_cell.length_c   1.000
_cell.angle_alpha   90.00
_cell.angle_beta   90.00
_cell.angle_gamma   90.00
#
_symmetry.space_group_name_H-M   'P 1'
#
loop_
_entity.id
_entity.type
_entity.pdbx_description
1 polymer ?
#
loop_
_entity_poly.entity_id
_entity_poly.type
_entity_poly.pdbx_seq_one_letter_code
_entity_poly.pdbx_strand_id
1 'polypeptide(L)'
;MEMPESLPLCYCGNPAKLNMSWSDDNPGRRFFGCMNFGNRFRKPCRFFSWFDPPLTPPSRVVLLGLLKKVRTLEDARKRERRTWFFMLAIVTILLFLKP
;
A
#
# COMPACT_ATOMS: atom_id res chain seq x y z
N MET A 1 -3.96 -11.83 -15.81
CA MET A 1 -5.33 -11.73 -16.33
C MET A 1 -5.39 -10.51 -17.23
N GLU A 2 -5.80 -10.71 -18.48
CA GLU A 2 -5.94 -9.65 -19.46
C GLU A 2 -7.14 -8.76 -19.14
N MET A 3 -7.13 -7.52 -19.62
CA MET A 3 -8.26 -6.61 -19.46
C MET A 3 -9.47 -7.16 -20.25
N PRO A 4 -10.68 -7.15 -19.67
CA PRO A 4 -11.84 -7.69 -20.36
C PRO A 4 -12.25 -6.73 -21.49
N GLU A 5 -12.75 -7.30 -22.60
CA GLU A 5 -13.26 -6.52 -23.73
C GLU A 5 -14.43 -5.59 -23.35
N SER A 6 -15.16 -5.93 -22.29
CA SER A 6 -16.19 -5.09 -21.70
C SER A 6 -15.98 -4.93 -20.19
N LEU A 7 -16.07 -3.68 -19.72
CA LEU A 7 -16.00 -3.36 -18.30
C LEU A 7 -17.36 -3.59 -17.63
N PRO A 8 -17.41 -4.17 -16.42
CA PRO A 8 -18.67 -4.34 -15.71
C PRO A 8 -19.27 -2.97 -15.35
N LEU A 9 -20.59 -2.86 -15.38
CA LEU A 9 -21.28 -1.64 -14.94
C LEU A 9 -21.44 -1.64 -13.42
N CYS A 10 -21.18 -0.51 -12.78
CA CYS A 10 -21.54 -0.29 -11.40
C CYS A 10 -23.04 -0.03 -11.24
N TYR A 11 -23.56 0.00 -10.00
CA TYR A 11 -24.99 0.25 -9.73
C TYR A 11 -25.47 1.66 -10.13
N CYS A 12 -24.57 2.55 -10.54
CA CYS A 12 -24.94 3.84 -11.14
C CYS A 12 -25.14 3.77 -12.67
N GLY A 13 -24.99 2.59 -13.29
CA GLY A 13 -25.05 2.41 -14.75
C GLY A 13 -23.78 2.80 -15.51
N ASN A 14 -22.72 3.24 -14.82
CA ASN A 14 -21.46 3.65 -15.43
C ASN A 14 -20.44 2.49 -15.43
N PRO A 15 -19.51 2.43 -16.40
CA PRO A 15 -18.38 1.50 -16.37
C PRO A 15 -17.61 1.58 -15.05
N ALA A 16 -17.36 0.42 -14.45
CA ALA A 16 -16.60 0.32 -13.22
C ALA A 16 -15.11 0.59 -13.48
N LYS A 17 -14.47 1.22 -12.49
CA LYS A 17 -13.05 1.53 -12.50
C LYS A 17 -12.25 0.38 -11.90
N LEU A 18 -11.14 0.01 -12.54
CA LEU A 18 -10.17 -0.90 -11.96
C LEU A 18 -9.35 -0.18 -10.89
N ASN A 19 -9.30 -0.74 -9.69
CA ASN A 19 -8.57 -0.23 -8.53
C ASN A 19 -7.68 -1.33 -7.94
N MET A 20 -6.71 -0.95 -7.13
CA MET A 20 -5.82 -1.86 -6.41
C MET A 20 -6.12 -1.80 -4.90
N SER A 21 -6.23 -2.96 -4.27
CA SER A 21 -6.38 -3.07 -2.82
C SER A 21 -5.04 -2.84 -2.12
N TRP A 22 -5.06 -2.02 -1.08
CA TRP A 22 -3.92 -1.75 -0.19
C TRP A 22 -4.15 -2.29 1.22
N SER A 23 -5.18 -3.12 1.42
CA SER A 23 -5.41 -3.75 2.72
C SER A 23 -4.38 -4.86 2.98
N ASP A 24 -4.09 -5.11 4.25
CA ASP A 24 -3.17 -6.17 4.67
C ASP A 24 -3.68 -7.57 4.26
N ASP A 25 -5.00 -7.76 4.13
CA ASP A 25 -5.62 -9.04 3.74
C ASP A 25 -5.55 -9.33 2.23
N ASN A 26 -5.49 -8.27 1.41
CA ASN A 26 -5.50 -8.36 -0.06
C ASN A 26 -4.52 -7.35 -0.69
N PRO A 27 -3.23 -7.37 -0.32
CA PRO A 27 -2.27 -6.39 -0.80
C PRO A 27 -2.03 -6.58 -2.30
N GLY A 28 -2.15 -5.50 -3.07
CA GLY A 28 -1.88 -5.49 -4.50
C GLY A 28 -2.95 -6.15 -5.38
N ARG A 29 -4.00 -6.75 -4.79
CA ARG A 29 -5.06 -7.42 -5.55
C ARG A 29 -6.01 -6.41 -6.19
N ARG A 30 -6.27 -6.53 -7.49
CA ARG A 30 -7.12 -5.57 -8.20
C ARG A 30 -8.61 -5.94 -8.13
N PHE A 31 -9.46 -4.92 -8.12
CA PHE A 31 -10.92 -5.03 -8.10
C PHE A 31 -11.57 -3.92 -8.94
N PHE A 32 -12.75 -4.19 -9.49
CA PHE A 32 -13.62 -3.19 -10.08
C PHE A 32 -14.51 -2.55 -9.01
N GLY A 33 -14.57 -1.23 -9.01
CA GLY A 33 -15.43 -0.44 -8.13
C GLY A 33 -16.12 0.70 -8.86
N CYS A 34 -17.04 1.38 -8.20
CA CYS A 34 -17.68 2.58 -8.75
C CYS A 34 -16.62 3.61 -9.22
N MET A 35 -16.88 4.32 -10.32
CA MET A 35 -15.99 5.39 -10.80
C MET A 35 -15.78 6.50 -9.75
N ASN A 36 -16.74 6.71 -8.85
CA ASN A 36 -16.65 7.65 -7.74
C ASN A 36 -15.99 7.04 -6.48
N PHE A 37 -15.45 5.82 -6.53
CA PHE A 37 -14.76 5.22 -5.38
C PHE A 37 -13.53 6.05 -4.99
N GLY A 38 -13.44 6.43 -3.70
CA GLY A 38 -12.41 7.33 -3.19
C GLY A 38 -12.57 8.81 -3.58
N ASN A 39 -13.68 9.18 -4.25
CA ASN A 39 -13.95 10.57 -4.58
C ASN A 39 -14.40 11.36 -3.34
N ARG A 40 -13.81 12.53 -3.11
CA ARG A 40 -14.11 13.39 -1.95
C ARG A 40 -15.43 14.16 -2.07
N PHE A 41 -15.94 14.35 -3.29
CA PHE A 41 -17.08 15.22 -3.60
C PHE A 41 -18.35 14.45 -3.99
N ARG A 42 -18.22 13.18 -4.41
CA ARG A 42 -19.35 12.33 -4.82
C ARG A 42 -19.31 10.99 -4.11
N LYS A 43 -20.44 10.60 -3.50
CA LYS A 43 -20.55 9.28 -2.86
C LYS A 43 -20.55 8.18 -3.93
N PRO A 44 -19.71 7.13 -3.79
CA PRO A 44 -19.78 5.96 -4.66
C PRO A 44 -20.98 5.08 -4.32
N CYS A 45 -21.49 4.34 -5.31
CA CYS A 45 -22.31 3.17 -5.02
C CYS A 45 -21.43 2.03 -4.47
N ARG A 46 -22.08 1.02 -3.90
CA ARG A 46 -21.40 -0.12 -3.25
C ARG A 46 -21.03 -1.26 -4.21
N PHE A 47 -20.97 -1.00 -5.51
CA PHE A 47 -20.53 -2.01 -6.47
C PHE A 47 -19.07 -2.41 -6.22
N PHE A 48 -18.83 -3.72 -6.20
CA PHE A 48 -17.51 -4.30 -5.99
C PHE A 48 -17.42 -5.66 -6.71
N SER A 49 -16.32 -5.90 -7.43
CA SER A 49 -16.02 -7.21 -8.01
C SER A 49 -14.51 -7.42 -8.11
N TRP A 50 -14.01 -8.61 -7.79
CA TRP A 50 -12.57 -8.90 -7.91
C TRP A 50 -12.15 -9.05 -9.37
N PHE A 51 -11.05 -8.40 -9.75
CA PHE A 51 -10.44 -8.59 -11.08
C PHE A 51 -9.44 -9.72 -11.03
N ASP A 52 -8.48 -9.66 -10.10
CA ASP A 52 -7.53 -10.74 -9.92
C ASP A 52 -8.14 -11.87 -9.07
N PRO A 53 -7.84 -13.15 -9.36
CA PRO A 53 -8.21 -14.25 -8.47
C PRO A 53 -7.57 -14.07 -7.07
N PRO A 54 -8.08 -14.77 -6.04
CA PRO A 54 -7.42 -14.75 -4.74
C PRO A 54 -6.00 -15.30 -4.88
N LEU A 55 -5.07 -14.74 -4.11
CA LEU A 55 -3.73 -15.30 -4.00
C LEU A 55 -3.81 -16.74 -3.49
N THR A 56 -3.04 -17.63 -4.10
CA THR A 56 -2.91 -19.01 -3.62
C THR A 56 -2.26 -19.01 -2.23
N PRO A 57 -2.55 -19.98 -1.35
CA PRO A 57 -1.95 -20.02 -0.01
C PRO A 57 -0.42 -19.90 0.00
N PRO A 58 0.34 -20.58 -0.90
CA PRO A 58 1.79 -20.42 -0.94
C PRO A 58 2.23 -19.00 -1.32
N SER A 59 1.64 -18.42 -2.37
CA SER A 59 1.99 -17.06 -2.82
C SER A 59 1.64 -15.99 -1.78
N ARG A 60 0.52 -16.17 -1.06
CA ARG A 60 0.11 -15.32 0.05
C ARG A 60 1.14 -15.33 1.18
N VAL A 61 1.62 -16.51 1.60
CA VAL A 61 2.63 -16.63 2.68
C VAL A 61 3.92 -15.94 2.28
N VAL A 62 4.40 -16.17 1.05
CA VAL A 62 5.63 -15.53 0.54
C VAL A 62 5.46 -14.00 0.47
N LEU A 63 4.38 -13.50 -0.12
CA LEU A 63 4.13 -12.07 -0.25
C LEU A 63 4.06 -11.38 1.11
N LEU A 64 3.29 -11.92 2.05
CA LEU A 64 3.16 -11.37 3.40
C LEU A 64 4.49 -11.43 4.16
N GLY A 65 5.25 -12.52 4.01
CA GLY A 65 6.58 -12.65 4.60
C GLY A 65 7.56 -11.59 4.08
N LEU A 66 7.55 -11.33 2.76
CA LEU A 66 8.36 -10.29 2.13
C LEU A 66 7.96 -8.89 2.60
N LEU A 67 6.66 -8.57 2.61
CA LEU A 67 6.15 -7.28 3.11
C LEU A 67 6.55 -7.04 4.56
N LYS A 68 6.43 -8.06 5.42
CA LYS A 68 6.89 -7.99 6.82
C LYS A 68 8.38 -7.72 6.90
N LYS A 69 9.20 -8.40 6.09
CA LYS A 69 10.66 -8.20 6.06
C LYS A 69 11.02 -6.79 5.61
N VAL A 70 10.37 -6.25 4.57
CA VAL A 70 10.56 -4.87 4.11
C VAL A 70 10.26 -3.89 5.23
N ARG A 71 9.11 -4.01 5.90
CA ARG A 71 8.74 -3.14 7.03
C ARG A 71 9.77 -3.19 8.15
N THR A 72 10.23 -4.38 8.53
CA THR A 72 11.28 -4.55 9.55
C THR A 72 12.59 -3.86 9.15
N LEU A 73 12.99 -3.97 7.88
CA LEU A 73 14.21 -3.34 7.36
C LEU A 73 14.09 -1.81 7.31
N GLU A 74 12.93 -1.29 6.92
CA GLU A 74 12.64 0.14 6.93
C GLU A 74 12.68 0.71 8.35
N ASP A 75 12.09 0.00 9.33
CA ASP A 75 12.13 0.37 10.73
C ASP A 75 13.56 0.34 11.30
N ALA A 76 14.33 -0.69 10.98
CA ALA A 76 15.74 -0.78 11.37
C ALA A 76 16.55 0.40 10.81
N ARG A 77 16.39 0.70 9.51
CA ARG A 77 17.02 1.85 8.85
C ARG A 77 16.61 3.19 9.48
N LYS A 78 15.34 3.34 9.85
CA LYS A 78 14.83 4.55 10.53
C LYS A 78 15.45 4.72 11.92
N ARG A 79 15.61 3.63 12.67
CA ARG A 79 16.32 3.64 13.97
C ARG A 79 17.78 4.01 13.78
N GLU A 80 18.46 3.37 12.83
CA GLU A 80 19.86 3.65 12.53
C GLU A 80 20.07 5.13 12.18
N ARG A 81 19.25 5.69 11.27
CA ARG A 81 19.27 7.12 10.92
C ARG A 81 19.08 8.02 12.14
N ARG A 82 18.17 7.66 13.03
CA ARG A 82 17.91 8.40 14.27
C ARG A 82 19.12 8.34 15.20
N THR A 83 19.71 7.16 15.40
CA THR A 83 20.92 6.99 16.21
C THR A 83 22.07 7.80 15.64
N TRP A 84 22.33 7.74 14.33
CA TRP A 84 23.36 8.55 13.67
C TRP A 84 23.11 10.03 13.82
N PHE A 85 21.86 10.49 13.66
CA PHE A 85 21.51 11.89 13.88
C PHE A 85 21.85 12.35 15.31
N PHE A 86 21.52 11.54 16.32
CA PHE A 86 21.88 11.84 17.71
C PHE A 86 23.39 11.81 17.95
N MET A 87 24.10 10.82 17.41
CA MET A 87 25.56 10.74 17.54
C MET A 87 26.26 11.95 16.89
N LEU A 88 25.82 12.35 15.69
CA LEU A 88 26.33 13.56 15.02
C LEU A 88 26.07 14.81 15.86
N ALA A 89 24.86 14.97 16.41
CA ALA A 89 24.53 16.09 17.30
C ALA A 89 25.45 16.13 18.53
N ILE A 90 25.67 15.00 19.21
CA ILE A 90 26.57 14.90 20.37
C ILE A 90 28.00 15.30 19.98
N VAL A 91 28.53 14.76 18.88
CA VAL A 91 29.90 15.09 18.42
C VAL A 91 30.01 16.57 18.11
N THR A 92 29.03 17.16 17.41
CA THR A 92 29.05 18.60 17.12
C THR A 92 29.04 19.43 18.41
N ILE A 93 28.19 19.10 19.39
CA ILE A 93 28.16 19.79 20.69
C ILE A 93 29.51 19.70 21.40
N LEU A 94 30.14 18.52 21.44
CA LEU A 94 31.46 18.35 22.07
C LEU A 94 32.56 19.17 21.37
N LEU A 95 32.48 19.36 20.06
CA LEU A 95 33.40 20.24 19.31
C LEU A 95 33.20 21.72 19.67
N PHE A 96 31.96 22.17 19.88
CA PHE A 96 31.65 23.55 20.27
C PHE A 96 31.88 23.83 21.77
N LEU A 97 31.81 22.80 22.63
CA LEU A 97 32.10 22.88 24.06
C LEU A 97 33.58 22.68 24.41
N LYS A 98 34.43 22.42 23.40
CA LYS A 98 35.88 22.35 23.59
C LYS A 98 36.43 23.78 23.61
N PRO A 99 37.08 24.24 24.71
CA PRO A 99 37.63 25.58 24.81
C PRO A 99 38.78 25.83 23.83
#